data_AF-A0A1A8CVS2-F1
#
_entry.id   AF-A0A1A8CVS2-F1
#
_cell.length_a   1.000
_cell.length_b   1.000
_cell.length_c   1.000
_cell.angle_alpha   90.00
_cell.angle_beta   90.00
_cell.angle_gamma   90.00
#
_symmetry.space_group_name_H-M   'P 1'
#
loop_
_entity.id
_entity.type
_entity.pdbx_description
1 polymer ?
#
loop_
_entity_poly.entity_id
_entity_poly.type
_entity_poly.pdbx_seq_one_letter_code
_entity_poly.pdbx_strand_id
1 'polypeptide(L)'
;MPSDLLKPGLFKGTYGSHGLEIVMLSFHGTSARATKLTGDPNVPAGQLTLDVDLSRPVILPELEQQRKIEELSQIVMRIHDEVQGEAEQQASGASATGRCAAEGACGGSSGAEAEEGDRGAASDSCQSGPEESNHSDDPLPFVLPLGVMARNEVYPRSCRKCFYGTGLIAGHGFTSPERTPGLFVLFDEDRFGFIWLELKSFSLYSRLTDHLDHAHAPSMERFEAMLRNMQSWTS
;
A
#
# COMPACT_ATOMS: atom_id res chain seq x y z
N MET A 1 11.36 1.95 8.97
CA MET A 1 10.92 2.62 7.73
C MET A 1 10.30 1.59 6.79
N PRO A 2 9.42 1.98 5.85
CA PRO A 2 8.87 1.08 4.83
C PRO A 2 9.93 0.23 4.10
N SER A 3 11.13 0.79 3.93
CA SER A 3 12.31 0.14 3.35
C SER A 3 12.80 -1.10 4.10
N ASP A 4 12.43 -1.25 5.37
CA ASP A 4 12.85 -2.39 6.20
C ASP A 4 11.99 -3.63 5.89
N LEU A 5 10.82 -3.44 5.28
CA LEU A 5 9.91 -4.53 4.88
C LEU A 5 10.32 -5.15 3.54
N LEU A 6 10.65 -4.31 2.56
CA LEU A 6 11.02 -4.72 1.22
C LEU A 6 11.89 -3.64 0.56
N LYS A 7 13.01 -4.01 -0.06
CA LYS A 7 13.87 -3.03 -0.75
C LYS A 7 13.27 -2.64 -2.11
N PRO A 8 13.34 -1.35 -2.52
CA PRO A 8 12.94 -0.94 -3.87
C PRO A 8 13.82 -1.64 -4.93
N GLY A 9 13.38 -1.66 -6.17
CA GLY A 9 14.14 -2.27 -7.27
C GLY A 9 13.26 -2.89 -8.34
N LEU A 10 13.88 -3.70 -9.19
CA LEU A 10 13.22 -4.33 -10.33
C LEU A 10 12.76 -5.76 -9.98
N PHE A 11 11.57 -6.11 -10.45
CA PHE A 11 10.97 -7.42 -10.24
C PHE A 11 10.39 -7.94 -11.54
N LYS A 12 10.54 -9.24 -11.79
CA LYS A 12 9.75 -9.96 -12.80
C LYS A 12 8.44 -10.41 -12.18
N GLY A 13 7.32 -10.11 -12.83
CA GLY A 13 5.96 -10.42 -12.37
C GLY A 13 5.18 -11.24 -13.40
N THR A 14 4.28 -12.10 -12.95
CA THR A 14 3.38 -12.84 -13.84
C THR A 14 2.10 -12.05 -14.15
N TYR A 15 1.75 -11.90 -15.43
CA TYR A 15 0.57 -11.17 -15.93
C TYR A 15 -0.33 -12.05 -16.81
N GLY A 16 -0.89 -13.12 -16.24
CA GLY A 16 -1.88 -13.97 -16.92
C GLY A 16 -1.40 -14.48 -18.28
N SER A 17 -2.19 -14.28 -19.33
CA SER A 17 -1.84 -14.66 -20.72
C SER A 17 -0.68 -13.87 -21.32
N HIS A 18 -0.41 -12.65 -20.83
CA HIS A 18 0.62 -11.77 -21.37
C HIS A 18 2.05 -12.22 -21.03
N GLY A 19 2.20 -13.10 -20.04
CA GLY A 19 3.52 -13.67 -19.72
C GLY A 19 4.16 -13.02 -18.52
N LEU A 20 5.46 -12.75 -18.64
CA LEU A 20 6.25 -12.08 -17.64
C LEU A 20 6.40 -10.62 -18.02
N GLU A 21 6.25 -9.74 -17.05
CA GLU A 21 6.54 -8.31 -17.19
C GLU A 21 7.55 -7.88 -16.13
N ILE A 22 8.32 -6.84 -16.43
CA ILE A 22 9.23 -6.20 -15.48
C ILE A 22 8.49 -5.01 -14.86
N VAL A 23 8.46 -4.98 -13.54
CA VAL A 23 7.95 -3.85 -12.75
C VAL A 23 9.05 -3.27 -11.88
N MET A 24 9.00 -1.97 -11.68
CA MET A 24 9.85 -1.24 -10.75
C MET A 24 9.06 -0.92 -9.49
N LEU A 25 9.49 -1.48 -8.35
CA LEU A 25 8.96 -1.17 -7.03
C LEU A 25 9.69 0.06 -6.45
N SER A 26 8.92 1.03 -5.99
CA SER A 26 9.40 2.26 -5.35
C SER A 26 8.52 2.63 -4.15
N PHE A 27 9.04 3.45 -3.24
CA PHE A 27 8.34 3.87 -2.02
C PHE A 27 8.12 5.38 -2.01
N HIS A 28 6.90 5.80 -1.67
CA HIS A 28 6.42 7.18 -1.69
C HIS A 28 5.66 7.44 -0.39
N GLY A 29 6.37 7.84 0.67
CA GLY A 29 5.80 7.94 2.01
C GLY A 29 5.35 6.56 2.52
N THR A 30 4.06 6.40 2.78
CA THR A 30 3.42 5.13 3.19
C THR A 30 2.90 4.30 2.02
N SER A 31 3.14 4.72 0.76
CA SER A 31 2.74 3.95 -0.42
C SER A 31 3.93 3.20 -1.02
N ALA A 32 3.72 1.92 -1.33
CA ALA A 32 4.59 1.16 -2.22
C ALA A 32 3.97 1.09 -3.61
N ARG A 33 4.70 1.56 -4.61
CA ARG A 33 4.24 1.69 -6.00
C ARG A 33 5.01 0.79 -6.92
N ALA A 34 4.31 -0.01 -7.72
CA ALA A 34 4.91 -0.81 -8.78
C ALA A 34 4.55 -0.21 -10.15
N THR A 35 5.55 0.29 -10.87
CA THR A 35 5.40 0.85 -12.21
C THR A 35 5.87 -0.16 -13.25
N LYS A 36 5.10 -0.36 -14.31
CA LYS A 36 5.48 -1.25 -15.41
C LYS A 36 6.65 -0.67 -16.21
N LEU A 37 7.76 -1.41 -16.31
CA LEU A 37 8.87 -1.07 -17.21
C LEU A 37 8.69 -1.75 -18.57
N THR A 38 8.19 -2.98 -18.55
CA THR A 38 7.54 -3.60 -19.71
C THR A 38 6.05 -3.66 -19.45
N GLY A 39 5.25 -3.71 -20.50
CA GLY A 39 3.81 -3.82 -20.36
C GLY A 39 3.18 -4.50 -21.55
N ASP A 40 1.85 -4.57 -21.49
CA ASP A 40 1.04 -5.31 -22.43
C ASP A 40 -0.03 -4.39 -23.05
N PRO A 41 -0.79 -4.85 -24.06
CA PRO A 41 -1.82 -4.02 -24.69
C PRO A 41 -2.94 -3.56 -23.76
N ASN A 42 -3.11 -4.16 -22.58
CA ASN A 42 -4.13 -3.78 -21.62
C ASN A 42 -3.59 -2.74 -20.64
N VAL A 43 -2.40 -2.94 -20.07
CA VAL A 43 -1.73 -1.96 -19.22
C VAL A 43 -0.30 -1.76 -19.73
N PRO A 44 -0.04 -0.67 -20.46
CA PRO A 44 1.22 -0.45 -21.15
C PRO A 44 2.37 -0.12 -20.19
N ALA A 45 3.59 -0.15 -20.72
CA ALA A 45 4.78 0.31 -20.01
C ALA A 45 4.62 1.78 -19.58
N GLY A 46 5.21 2.14 -18.44
CA GLY A 46 5.11 3.45 -17.82
C GLY A 46 3.92 3.62 -16.86
N GLN A 47 2.91 2.75 -16.94
CA GLN A 47 1.74 2.86 -16.07
C GLN A 47 1.98 2.29 -14.66
N LEU A 48 1.35 2.92 -13.66
CA LEU A 48 1.32 2.46 -12.28
C LEU A 48 0.39 1.24 -12.17
N THR A 49 0.97 0.04 -12.14
CA THR A 49 0.18 -1.20 -12.12
C THR A 49 -0.30 -1.54 -10.72
N LEU A 50 0.49 -1.31 -9.68
CA LEU A 50 0.11 -1.55 -8.27
C LEU A 50 0.38 -0.31 -7.43
N ASP A 51 -0.54 0.00 -6.51
CA ASP A 51 -0.38 1.03 -5.48
C ASP A 51 -0.84 0.39 -4.16
N VAL A 52 0.07 0.25 -3.22
CA VAL A 52 -0.11 -0.51 -1.99
C VAL A 52 -0.01 0.44 -0.82
N ASP A 53 -1.03 0.47 0.02
CA ASP A 53 -1.07 1.31 1.21
C ASP A 53 -0.46 0.56 2.39
N LEU A 54 0.76 0.93 2.76
CA LEU A 54 1.51 0.30 3.85
C LEU A 54 0.98 0.72 5.24
N SER A 55 0.06 1.69 5.32
CA SER A 55 -0.64 2.03 6.54
C SER A 55 -1.89 1.16 6.80
N ARG A 56 -2.26 0.33 5.82
CA ARG A 56 -3.45 -0.54 5.86
C ARG A 56 -3.06 -2.02 5.85
N PRO A 57 -2.48 -2.55 6.96
CA PRO A 57 -2.16 -3.97 7.05
C PRO A 57 -3.44 -4.80 6.99
N VAL A 58 -3.37 -5.94 6.31
CA VAL A 58 -4.45 -6.92 6.26
C VAL A 58 -4.08 -8.10 7.12
N ILE A 59 -4.90 -8.38 8.13
CA ILE A 59 -4.76 -9.57 8.97
C ILE A 59 -5.35 -10.74 8.18
N LEU A 60 -4.50 -11.72 7.85
CA LEU A 60 -4.97 -12.93 7.18
C LEU A 60 -5.81 -13.78 8.13
N PRO A 61 -6.93 -14.35 7.66
CA PRO A 61 -7.68 -15.31 8.44
C PRO A 61 -6.92 -16.66 8.50
N GLU A 62 -7.47 -17.61 9.24
CA GLU A 62 -6.93 -18.97 9.31
C GLU A 62 -6.87 -19.64 7.93
N LEU A 63 -5.98 -20.62 7.78
CA LEU A 63 -5.64 -21.22 6.48
C LEU A 63 -6.85 -21.77 5.71
N GLU A 64 -7.81 -22.39 6.40
CA GLU A 64 -9.03 -22.90 5.77
C GLU A 64 -9.95 -21.80 5.27
N GLN A 65 -9.92 -20.63 5.91
CA GLN A 65 -10.69 -19.46 5.51
C GLN A 65 -10.02 -18.70 4.37
N GLN A 66 -8.68 -18.67 4.32
CA GLN A 66 -7.93 -18.13 3.17
C GLN A 66 -8.29 -18.85 1.87
N ARG A 67 -8.70 -20.13 1.92
CA ARG A 67 -9.17 -20.88 0.74
C ARG A 67 -10.46 -20.33 0.12
N LYS A 68 -11.20 -19.47 0.82
CA LYS A 68 -12.48 -18.90 0.36
C LYS A 68 -12.24 -17.47 -0.13
N ILE A 69 -12.40 -17.24 -1.43
CA ILE A 69 -12.13 -15.92 -2.02
C ILE A 69 -13.07 -14.85 -1.46
N GLU A 70 -14.30 -15.25 -1.12
CA GLU A 70 -15.32 -14.37 -0.53
C GLU A 70 -14.86 -13.75 0.78
N GLU A 71 -14.09 -14.48 1.59
CA GLU A 71 -13.60 -14.03 2.89
C GLU A 71 -12.50 -12.98 2.73
N LEU A 72 -11.54 -13.24 1.84
CA LEU A 72 -10.51 -12.24 1.51
C LEU A 72 -11.14 -11.00 0.87
N SER A 73 -12.12 -11.19 -0.02
CA SER A 73 -12.85 -10.08 -0.64
C SER A 73 -13.57 -9.23 0.39
N GLN A 74 -14.27 -9.82 1.36
CA GLN A 74 -14.96 -9.06 2.41
C GLN A 74 -13.99 -8.22 3.26
N ILE A 75 -12.84 -8.77 3.62
CA ILE A 75 -11.83 -8.06 4.42
C ILE A 75 -11.27 -6.88 3.61
N VAL A 76 -10.85 -7.13 2.37
CA VAL A 76 -10.23 -6.11 1.51
C VAL A 76 -11.23 -5.02 1.12
N MET A 77 -12.48 -5.37 0.82
CA MET A 77 -13.52 -4.40 0.47
C MET A 77 -13.89 -3.50 1.65
N ARG A 78 -13.93 -4.04 2.87
CA ARG A 78 -14.15 -3.20 4.06
C ARG A 78 -13.08 -2.10 4.18
N ILE A 79 -11.81 -2.47 4.00
CA ILE A 79 -10.70 -1.51 4.02
C ILE A 79 -10.80 -0.54 2.83
N HIS A 80 -11.20 -1.02 1.66
CA HIS A 80 -11.42 -0.17 0.49
C HIS A 80 -12.46 0.92 0.76
N ASP A 81 -13.61 0.55 1.33
CA ASP A 81 -14.68 1.49 1.65
C ASP A 81 -14.24 2.54 2.69
N GLU A 82 -13.49 2.13 3.71
CA GLU A 82 -12.88 3.04 4.69
C GLU A 82 -11.94 4.06 4.01
N VAL A 83 -11.06 3.59 3.13
CA VAL A 83 -10.11 4.44 2.40
C VAL A 83 -10.83 5.42 1.47
N GLN A 84 -11.88 4.99 0.76
CA GLN A 84 -12.68 5.89 -0.08
C GLN A 84 -13.39 6.96 0.75
N GLY A 85 -14.01 6.57 1.87
CA GLY A 85 -14.70 7.50 2.77
C GLY A 85 -13.77 8.57 3.36
N GLU A 86 -12.55 8.20 3.73
CA GLU A 86 -11.52 9.15 4.19
C GLU A 86 -11.08 10.12 3.09
N ALA A 87 -10.91 9.64 1.86
CA ALA A 87 -10.52 10.47 0.72
C ALA A 87 -11.60 11.51 0.37
N GLU A 88 -12.88 11.12 0.41
CA GLU A 88 -14.02 12.02 0.18
C GLU A 88 -14.16 13.10 1.28
N GLN A 89 -13.92 12.73 2.54
CA GLN A 89 -13.93 13.69 3.66
C GLN A 89 -12.79 14.70 3.57
N GLN A 90 -11.60 14.28 3.16
CA GLN A 90 -10.48 15.19 2.94
C GLN A 90 -10.72 16.12 1.74
N ALA A 91 -11.31 15.61 0.65
CA ALA A 91 -11.65 16.42 -0.52
C ALA A 91 -12.75 17.46 -0.22
N SER A 92 -13.76 17.10 0.58
CA SER A 92 -14.84 18.02 0.97
C SER A 92 -14.41 19.02 2.05
N GLY A 93 -13.56 18.62 3.01
CA GLY A 93 -13.00 19.50 4.04
C GLY A 93 -12.08 20.59 3.49
N ALA A 94 -11.29 20.30 2.44
CA ALA A 94 -10.45 21.28 1.77
C ALA A 94 -11.25 22.38 1.02
N SER A 95 -12.52 22.14 0.69
CA SER A 95 -13.41 23.12 0.07
C SER A 95 -14.06 24.08 1.08
N ALA A 96 -14.09 23.76 2.38
CA ALA A 96 -14.80 24.55 3.39
C ALA A 96 -13.94 25.65 4.05
N THR A 97 -12.61 25.57 3.97
CA THR A 97 -11.69 26.53 4.61
C THR A 97 -11.35 27.76 3.76
N GLY A 98 -12.03 27.97 2.62
CA GLY A 98 -11.73 29.06 1.67
C GLY A 98 -12.69 30.26 1.66
N ARG A 99 -13.62 30.40 2.63
CA ARG A 99 -14.56 31.54 2.68
C ARG A 99 -14.91 31.96 4.10
N CYS A 100 -13.99 32.60 4.81
CA CYS A 100 -14.30 33.53 5.91
C CYS A 100 -13.12 34.51 6.08
N ALA A 101 -13.06 35.53 5.22
CA ALA A 101 -12.20 36.70 5.42
C ALA A 101 -13.03 37.96 5.13
N ALA A 102 -13.63 38.52 6.18
CA ALA A 102 -14.33 39.82 6.31
C ALA A 102 -15.31 39.65 7.49
N GLU A 103 -15.38 40.40 8.58
CA GLU A 103 -14.82 41.66 9.09
C GLU A 103 -15.05 41.64 10.63
N GLY A 104 -14.31 42.42 11.42
CA GLY A 104 -14.74 42.72 12.79
C GLY A 104 -13.63 43.07 13.77
N ALA A 105 -13.46 44.36 14.02
CA ALA A 105 -12.42 44.97 14.82
C ALA A 105 -12.64 44.88 16.36
N CYS A 106 -11.50 44.99 17.06
CA CYS A 106 -11.21 45.68 18.32
C CYS A 106 -11.92 45.35 19.66
N GLY A 107 -11.10 45.23 20.72
CA GLY A 107 -11.40 45.85 22.02
C GLY A 107 -11.15 45.01 23.28
N GLY A 108 -10.09 45.35 24.03
CA GLY A 108 -10.19 45.63 25.48
C GLY A 108 -10.00 44.53 26.54
N SER A 109 -8.79 44.48 27.10
CA SER A 109 -8.40 44.48 28.54
C SER A 109 -9.13 43.66 29.63
N SER A 110 -8.31 42.94 30.42
CA SER A 110 -8.17 43.00 31.92
C SER A 110 -8.39 41.70 32.73
N GLY A 111 -7.55 41.55 33.78
CA GLY A 111 -7.73 40.72 34.99
C GLY A 111 -7.07 39.33 34.93
N ALA A 112 -5.91 39.07 35.55
CA ALA A 112 -5.72 38.67 36.97
C ALA A 112 -6.47 37.35 37.28
N GLU A 113 -5.90 36.28 37.83
CA GLU A 113 -5.03 36.15 39.00
C GLU A 113 -4.20 34.85 38.93
N ALA A 114 -3.04 34.85 39.58
CA ALA A 114 -2.22 33.68 39.85
C ALA A 114 -2.26 33.40 41.36
N GLU A 115 -2.54 32.17 41.76
CA GLU A 115 -2.37 31.68 43.14
C GLU A 115 -1.67 30.31 43.10
N GLU A 116 -0.60 30.23 43.89
CA GLU A 116 0.17 29.03 44.22
C GLU A 116 -0.59 28.13 45.21
N GLY A 117 -0.39 26.81 45.09
CA GLY A 117 -0.82 25.82 46.08
C GLY A 117 0.18 24.67 46.16
N ASP A 118 0.96 24.68 47.23
CA ASP A 118 2.06 23.79 47.62
C ASP A 118 1.57 22.41 48.17
N ARG A 119 2.51 21.44 48.19
CA ARG A 119 2.62 20.21 49.02
C ARG A 119 2.03 18.87 48.57
N GLY A 120 2.92 17.86 48.54
CA GLY A 120 2.67 16.60 49.26
C GLY A 120 3.18 15.27 48.66
N ALA A 121 4.43 14.91 49.00
CA ALA A 121 4.95 13.58 49.38
C ALA A 121 4.53 12.25 48.70
N ALA A 122 5.55 11.60 48.10
CA ALA A 122 6.01 10.19 48.23
C ALA A 122 5.03 8.99 48.38
N SER A 123 5.16 8.02 47.46
CA SER A 123 5.65 6.63 47.69
C SER A 123 4.86 5.52 46.98
N ASP A 124 5.64 4.59 46.42
CA ASP A 124 5.41 3.15 46.23
C ASP A 124 4.41 2.59 45.19
N SER A 125 5.04 2.15 44.08
CA SER A 125 5.04 0.77 43.57
C SER A 125 3.80 0.13 42.92
N CYS A 126 4.15 -0.61 41.86
CA CYS A 126 3.51 -1.77 41.24
C CYS A 126 2.13 -1.60 40.62
N GLN A 127 2.10 -1.20 39.34
CA GLN A 127 1.15 -1.76 38.38
C GLN A 127 1.85 -2.12 37.07
N SER A 128 1.88 -3.43 36.84
CA SER A 128 2.14 -4.17 35.61
C SER A 128 1.81 -3.37 34.34
N GLY A 129 2.83 -3.12 33.54
CA GLY A 129 2.69 -2.55 32.20
C GLY A 129 1.83 -3.46 31.32
N PRO A 130 1.15 -2.89 30.30
CA PRO A 130 0.42 -3.68 29.34
C PRO A 130 1.41 -4.60 28.64
N GLU A 131 1.04 -5.87 28.52
CA GLU A 131 1.76 -6.84 27.72
C GLU A 131 1.86 -6.28 26.30
N GLU A 132 3.03 -5.70 25.97
CA GLU A 132 3.44 -5.49 24.61
C GLU A 132 3.47 -6.87 23.98
N SER A 133 2.42 -7.15 23.21
CA SER A 133 2.39 -8.31 22.32
C SER A 133 3.67 -8.29 21.52
N ASN A 134 4.58 -9.21 21.86
CA ASN A 134 5.70 -9.60 21.03
C ASN A 134 5.08 -10.09 19.71
N HIS A 135 4.87 -9.19 18.76
CA HIS A 135 4.64 -9.55 17.37
C HIS A 135 5.95 -10.20 16.90
N SER A 136 6.00 -11.53 16.98
CA SER A 136 7.09 -12.25 16.36
C SER A 136 7.04 -11.97 14.86
N ASP A 137 8.18 -11.60 14.27
CA ASP A 137 8.37 -11.49 12.80
C ASP A 137 8.32 -12.86 12.11
N ASP A 138 7.67 -13.85 12.74
CA ASP A 138 7.59 -15.21 12.25
C ASP A 138 6.67 -15.27 11.04
N PRO A 139 7.08 -15.95 9.96
CA PRO A 139 6.26 -16.09 8.77
C PRO A 139 4.92 -16.78 9.09
N LEU A 140 3.81 -16.17 8.65
CA LEU A 140 2.46 -16.72 8.78
C LEU A 140 2.16 -17.68 7.63
N PRO A 141 1.46 -18.81 7.85
CA PRO A 141 1.02 -19.70 6.78
C PRO A 141 0.13 -18.97 5.75
N PHE A 142 0.36 -19.28 4.47
CA PHE A 142 -0.34 -18.66 3.35
C PHE A 142 -0.79 -19.70 2.31
N VAL A 143 -2.04 -19.59 1.88
CA VAL A 143 -2.59 -20.34 0.74
C VAL A 143 -3.47 -19.45 -0.12
N LEU A 144 -3.39 -19.62 -1.43
CA LEU A 144 -4.30 -18.93 -2.35
C LEU A 144 -5.74 -19.45 -2.20
N PRO A 145 -6.74 -18.58 -2.35
CA PRO A 145 -8.13 -19.00 -2.44
C PRO A 145 -8.38 -19.97 -3.60
N LEU A 146 -9.34 -20.88 -3.42
CA LEU A 146 -9.79 -21.78 -4.47
C LEU A 146 -10.36 -20.97 -5.65
N GLY A 147 -9.99 -21.36 -6.86
CA GLY A 147 -10.41 -20.67 -8.09
C GLY A 147 -9.61 -19.42 -8.43
N VAL A 148 -8.65 -19.00 -7.59
CA VAL A 148 -7.68 -17.96 -7.97
C VAL A 148 -6.64 -18.55 -8.92
N MET A 149 -6.57 -17.99 -10.12
CA MET A 149 -5.67 -18.41 -11.18
C MET A 149 -4.25 -17.91 -10.90
N ALA A 150 -3.30 -18.83 -10.78
CA ALA A 150 -1.88 -18.50 -10.68
C ALA A 150 -1.13 -19.14 -11.85
N ARG A 151 -0.34 -18.35 -12.59
CA ARG A 151 0.48 -18.89 -13.68
C ARG A 151 1.61 -19.80 -13.17
N ASN A 152 2.06 -19.56 -11.94
CA ASN A 152 3.04 -20.39 -11.25
C ASN A 152 2.37 -21.07 -10.06
N GLU A 153 2.27 -22.40 -10.10
CA GLU A 153 1.73 -23.20 -8.98
C GLU A 153 2.71 -23.29 -7.80
N VAL A 154 3.98 -22.96 -8.03
CA VAL A 154 5.04 -22.92 -7.02
C VAL A 154 5.21 -21.49 -6.52
N TYR A 155 4.52 -21.16 -5.43
CA TYR A 155 4.68 -19.92 -4.68
C TYR A 155 4.99 -20.20 -3.20
N PRO A 156 5.61 -19.26 -2.47
CA PRO A 156 5.89 -19.44 -1.04
C PRO A 156 4.63 -19.70 -0.23
N ARG A 157 4.68 -20.66 0.70
CA ARG A 157 3.54 -21.08 1.54
C ARG A 157 3.47 -20.37 2.88
N SER A 158 4.26 -19.32 3.04
CA SER A 158 4.27 -18.45 4.21
C SER A 158 4.56 -17.02 3.78
N CYS A 159 3.91 -16.05 4.42
CA CYS A 159 4.12 -14.63 4.19
C CYS A 159 4.46 -13.89 5.50
N ARG A 160 5.22 -12.80 5.39
CA ARG A 160 5.54 -11.95 6.55
C ARG A 160 4.41 -10.99 6.87
N LYS A 161 3.89 -10.29 5.86
CA LYS A 161 2.83 -9.27 6.01
C LYS A 161 1.93 -9.22 4.78
N CYS A 162 0.72 -8.71 4.97
CA CYS A 162 -0.19 -8.38 3.89
C CYS A 162 -0.69 -6.96 4.05
N PHE A 163 -0.96 -6.30 2.93
CA PHE A 163 -1.43 -4.92 2.89
C PHE A 163 -2.55 -4.77 1.86
N TYR A 164 -3.44 -3.83 2.12
CA TYR A 164 -4.39 -3.38 1.13
C TYR A 164 -3.65 -2.69 -0.01
N GLY A 165 -4.06 -2.97 -1.24
CA GLY A 165 -3.60 -2.25 -2.40
C GLY A 165 -4.65 -2.24 -3.48
N THR A 166 -4.39 -1.46 -4.52
CA THR A 166 -5.17 -1.48 -5.74
C THR A 166 -4.30 -1.91 -6.92
N GLY A 167 -4.93 -2.44 -7.95
CA GLY A 167 -4.32 -2.81 -9.23
C GLY A 167 -4.95 -2.02 -10.37
N LEU A 168 -4.17 -1.62 -11.37
CA LEU A 168 -4.68 -0.95 -12.56
C LEU A 168 -5.04 -2.03 -13.57
N ILE A 169 -6.28 -2.02 -14.03
CA ILE A 169 -6.76 -2.88 -15.10
C ILE A 169 -7.32 -2.00 -16.22
N ALA A 170 -7.35 -2.52 -17.44
CA ALA A 170 -8.02 -1.88 -18.56
C ALA A 170 -8.37 -2.91 -19.64
N GLY A 171 -9.28 -2.54 -20.54
CA GLY A 171 -9.51 -3.26 -21.78
C GLY A 171 -8.31 -3.18 -22.74
N HIS A 172 -8.37 -3.97 -23.81
CA HIS A 172 -7.34 -3.94 -24.85
C HIS A 172 -7.18 -2.53 -25.45
N GLY A 173 -5.94 -2.13 -25.73
CA GLY A 173 -5.61 -0.77 -26.17
C GLY A 173 -5.68 0.25 -25.03
N PHE A 174 -5.47 -0.18 -23.79
CA PHE A 174 -5.57 0.65 -22.58
C PHE A 174 -6.91 1.39 -22.46
N THR A 175 -8.01 0.70 -22.80
CA THR A 175 -9.35 1.29 -22.84
C THR A 175 -10.05 1.21 -21.49
N SER A 176 -10.68 2.32 -21.07
CA SER A 176 -11.39 2.44 -19.79
C SER A 176 -10.57 1.94 -18.58
N PRO A 177 -9.38 2.53 -18.32
CA PRO A 177 -8.54 2.10 -17.22
C PRO A 177 -9.19 2.41 -15.86
N GLU A 178 -9.13 1.45 -14.94
CA GLU A 178 -9.69 1.58 -13.60
C GLU A 178 -8.84 0.88 -12.53
N ARG A 179 -8.98 1.35 -11.29
CA ARG A 179 -8.26 0.83 -10.12
C ARG A 179 -9.17 -0.15 -9.38
N THR A 180 -8.75 -1.41 -9.30
CA THR A 180 -9.51 -2.45 -8.59
C THR A 180 -8.83 -2.86 -7.29
N PRO A 181 -9.58 -3.13 -6.21
CA PRO A 181 -9.02 -3.58 -4.94
C PRO A 181 -8.32 -4.93 -5.03
N GLY A 182 -7.28 -5.10 -4.22
CA GLY A 182 -6.54 -6.35 -4.14
C GLY A 182 -5.73 -6.49 -2.86
N LEU A 183 -5.15 -7.67 -2.70
CA LEU A 183 -4.32 -8.01 -1.54
C LEU A 183 -2.86 -8.11 -1.97
N PHE A 184 -2.03 -7.21 -1.43
CA PHE A 184 -0.58 -7.33 -1.51
C PHE A 184 -0.07 -8.30 -0.45
N VAL A 185 0.78 -9.25 -0.84
CA VAL A 185 1.33 -10.30 0.03
C VAL A 185 2.85 -10.25 -0.02
N LEU A 186 3.49 -9.93 1.10
CA LEU A 186 4.95 -9.94 1.23
C LEU A 186 5.42 -11.32 1.70
N PHE A 187 6.16 -12.04 0.86
CA PHE A 187 6.68 -13.37 1.23
C PHE A 187 8.02 -13.26 1.95
N ASP A 188 8.96 -12.53 1.36
CA ASP A 188 10.32 -12.33 1.85
C ASP A 188 10.95 -11.07 1.22
N GLU A 189 12.27 -10.88 1.37
CA GLU A 189 12.99 -9.70 0.90
C GLU A 189 13.03 -9.53 -0.62
N ASP A 190 12.76 -10.60 -1.37
CA ASP A 190 12.90 -10.65 -2.83
C ASP A 190 11.61 -11.07 -3.54
N ARG A 191 10.57 -11.47 -2.81
CA ARG A 191 9.32 -11.96 -3.37
C ARG A 191 8.10 -11.36 -2.70
N PHE A 192 7.18 -10.91 -3.54
CA PHE A 192 5.85 -10.50 -3.12
C PHE A 192 4.82 -10.98 -4.14
N GLY A 193 3.54 -10.93 -3.78
CA GLY A 193 2.44 -11.27 -4.65
C GLY A 193 1.32 -10.24 -4.57
N PHE A 194 0.43 -10.29 -5.55
CA PHE A 194 -0.79 -9.50 -5.56
C PHE A 194 -1.96 -10.37 -6.00
N ILE A 195 -3.01 -10.43 -5.17
CA ILE A 195 -4.28 -11.08 -5.51
C ILE A 195 -5.22 -10.03 -6.08
N TRP A 196 -5.55 -10.19 -7.36
CA TRP A 196 -6.54 -9.39 -8.07
C TRP A 196 -7.93 -9.99 -7.79
N LEU A 197 -8.71 -9.35 -6.91
CA LEU A 197 -9.96 -9.92 -6.42
C LEU A 197 -10.99 -10.09 -7.54
N GLU A 198 -11.22 -9.03 -8.32
CA GLU A 198 -12.20 -9.05 -9.41
C GLU A 198 -11.83 -10.03 -10.53
N LEU A 199 -10.54 -10.14 -10.83
CA LEU A 199 -10.03 -11.03 -11.86
C LEU A 199 -9.86 -12.48 -11.39
N LYS A 200 -10.02 -12.75 -10.08
CA LYS A 200 -9.67 -14.03 -9.43
C LYS A 200 -8.31 -14.54 -9.91
N SER A 201 -7.31 -13.67 -9.87
CA SER A 201 -5.98 -13.93 -10.41
C SER A 201 -4.90 -13.58 -9.39
N PHE A 202 -3.76 -14.28 -9.47
CA PHE A 202 -2.60 -14.04 -8.63
C PHE A 202 -1.36 -13.75 -9.47
N SER A 203 -0.74 -12.60 -9.19
CA SER A 203 0.56 -12.23 -9.74
C SER A 203 1.65 -12.47 -8.70
N LEU A 204 2.66 -13.26 -9.06
CA LEU A 204 3.87 -13.45 -8.26
C LEU A 204 5.00 -12.62 -8.83
N TYR A 205 5.71 -11.91 -7.96
CA TYR A 205 6.85 -11.07 -8.29
C TYR A 205 8.11 -11.59 -7.62
N SER A 206 9.22 -11.57 -8.35
CA SER A 206 10.55 -11.95 -7.83
C SER A 206 11.59 -10.95 -8.28
N ARG A 207 12.48 -10.56 -7.36
CA ARG A 207 13.51 -9.55 -7.61
C ARG A 207 14.45 -9.97 -8.74
N LEU A 208 14.81 -9.01 -9.58
CA LEU A 208 15.93 -9.14 -10.50
C LEU A 208 17.22 -8.79 -9.74
N THR A 209 18.20 -9.70 -9.76
CA THR A 209 19.45 -9.58 -8.99
C THR A 209 20.59 -8.99 -9.80
N ASP A 210 20.38 -8.78 -11.10
CA ASP A 210 21.34 -8.18 -12.02
C ASP A 210 21.71 -6.76 -11.57
N HIS A 211 23.01 -6.47 -11.60
CA HIS A 211 23.52 -5.14 -11.31
C HIS A 211 23.44 -4.27 -12.56
N LEU A 212 22.82 -3.10 -12.44
CA LEU A 212 22.74 -2.10 -13.51
C LEU A 212 23.58 -0.88 -13.13
N ASP A 213 24.70 -0.71 -13.82
CA ASP A 213 25.54 0.47 -13.65
C ASP A 213 24.76 1.73 -14.03
N HIS A 214 24.97 2.81 -13.27
CA HIS A 214 24.37 4.13 -13.52
C HIS A 214 22.83 4.18 -13.47
N ALA A 215 22.16 3.21 -12.84
CA ALA A 215 20.70 3.16 -12.74
C ALA A 215 20.10 3.99 -11.59
N HIS A 216 20.92 4.70 -10.80
CA HIS A 216 20.44 5.49 -9.67
C HIS A 216 19.90 6.84 -10.12
N ALA A 217 18.71 7.20 -9.62
CA ALA A 217 18.16 8.53 -9.81
C ALA A 217 18.98 9.59 -9.05
N PRO A 218 19.22 10.78 -9.62
CA PRO A 218 19.97 11.84 -8.94
C PRO A 218 19.29 12.38 -7.66
N SER A 219 17.95 12.34 -7.63
CA SER A 219 17.14 12.72 -6.48
C SER A 219 15.74 12.09 -6.58
N MET A 220 14.99 12.09 -5.47
CA MET A 220 13.60 11.62 -5.47
C MET A 220 12.72 12.46 -6.41
N GLU A 221 12.90 13.78 -6.44
CA GLU A 221 12.18 14.67 -7.36
C GLU A 221 12.43 14.29 -8.83
N ARG A 222 13.68 13.97 -9.19
CA ARG A 222 14.02 13.53 -10.55
C ARG A 222 13.46 12.15 -10.87
N PHE A 223 13.40 11.26 -9.88
CA PHE A 223 12.75 9.96 -10.00
C PHE A 223 11.24 10.10 -10.26
N GLU A 224 10.55 10.94 -9.49
CA GLU A 224 9.13 11.24 -9.69
C GLU A 224 8.86 11.93 -11.04
N ALA A 225 9.72 12.85 -11.47
CA ALA A 225 9.64 13.44 -12.80
C ALA A 225 9.78 12.39 -13.90
N MET A 226 10.71 11.44 -13.76
CA MET A 226 10.87 10.33 -14.68
C MET A 226 9.62 9.44 -14.73
N LEU A 227 9.03 9.09 -13.59
CA LEU A 227 7.77 8.33 -13.52
C LEU A 227 6.63 9.03 -14.27
N ARG A 228 6.45 10.35 -14.04
CA ARG A 228 5.42 11.14 -14.74
C ARG A 228 5.63 11.17 -16.25
N ASN A 229 6.88 11.30 -16.69
CA ASN A 229 7.22 11.29 -18.12
C ASN A 229 6.98 9.92 -18.76
N MET A 230 7.33 8.83 -18.08
CA MET A 230 7.06 7.48 -18.57
C MET A 230 5.55 7.24 -18.72
N GLN A 231 4.76 7.68 -17.74
CA GLN A 231 3.33 7.52 -17.76
C GLN A 231 2.67 8.33 -18.89
N SER A 232 3.11 9.57 -19.12
CA SER A 232 2.51 10.45 -20.14
C SER A 232 2.76 10.00 -21.58
N TRP A 233 3.76 9.15 -21.84
CA TRP A 233 4.00 8.59 -23.17
C TRP A 233 3.01 7.50 -23.57
N THR A 234 2.29 6.93 -22.60
CA THR A 234 1.37 5.81 -22.81
C THR A 234 -0.04 6.08 -22.27
N SER A 235 -0.34 7.34 -21.95
CA SER A 235 -1.66 7.86 -21.60
C SER A 235 -2.48 8.27 -22.83
#